data_AF-A0A1G0I5I6-F1
#
_entry.id   AF-A0A1G0I5I6-F1
#
_cell.length_a   1.000
_cell.length_b   1.000
_cell.length_c   1.000
_cell.angle_alpha   90.00
_cell.angle_beta   90.00
_cell.angle_gamma   90.00
#
_symmetry.space_group_name_H-M   'P 1'
#
loop_
_entity.id
_entity.type
_entity.pdbx_description
1 polymer ?
#
loop_
_entity_poly.entity_id
_entity_poly.type
_entity_poly.pdbx_seq_one_letter_code
_entity_poly.pdbx_strand_id
1 'polypeptide(L)'
;MTTTSVGTRVTNPETAPGDLAALEQTLKDATKKPPVADDKSKTPPGTPPSKPEYIQDKFWTGDEAESLRKQAEAYSSLQSAYGRMANDLGTQRKLTDQILALDKRSTDLEGTPAAVKTVPKVNARDLVDRPTETLDAYWKQREDALRAEMDQRDAARATADAERHFVTKHSDFATVTQTPEFMSWVHSSPLRQRAAALAGTGNFVVADELLTEYKAIKGQAPNPAADPNRGTGKTAPDPAATEAARKAALETAANAGGAGTGKGPTYRRADLIKLKMEKPQVYSDPAFQAEILRAYAEGRVK
;
A
#
# COMPACT_ATOMS: atom_id res chain seq x y z
N MET A 1 23.97 -6.45 -59.06
CA MET A 1 23.78 -5.40 -58.04
C MET A 1 22.31 -5.00 -58.10
N THR A 2 21.47 -5.51 -57.19
CA THR A 2 20.86 -4.76 -56.04
C THR A 2 19.87 -3.68 -56.51
N THR A 3 18.62 -3.49 -56.06
CA THR A 3 17.76 -3.99 -54.95
C THR A 3 16.44 -3.18 -55.05
N THR A 4 15.25 -3.78 -54.83
CA THR A 4 14.18 -3.27 -53.88
C THR A 4 13.47 -1.92 -54.25
N SER A 5 12.16 -1.64 -54.15
CA SER A 5 10.97 -2.25 -53.52
C SER A 5 9.75 -1.29 -53.61
N VAL A 6 8.53 -1.85 -53.44
CA VAL A 6 7.25 -1.24 -52.99
C VAL A 6 6.54 -0.28 -53.97
N GLY A 7 5.23 -0.40 -54.25
CA GLY A 7 4.20 -1.33 -53.79
C GLY A 7 2.86 -0.92 -54.41
N THR A 8 2.11 -1.88 -54.95
CA THR A 8 0.81 -1.63 -55.59
C THR A 8 -0.30 -2.30 -54.78
N ARG A 9 -1.08 -1.41 -54.14
CA ARG A 9 -2.46 -1.54 -53.63
C ARG A 9 -3.19 -2.83 -54.03
N VAL A 10 -3.44 -3.71 -53.05
CA VAL A 10 -4.35 -4.85 -53.19
C VAL A 10 -5.79 -4.31 -53.24
N THR A 11 -6.43 -4.45 -54.39
CA THR A 11 -7.85 -4.23 -54.60
C THR A 11 -8.63 -5.42 -54.05
N ASN A 12 -9.43 -5.20 -53.00
CA ASN A 12 -10.49 -6.14 -52.63
C ASN A 12 -11.56 -6.12 -53.74
N PRO A 13 -11.98 -7.28 -54.28
CA PRO A 13 -13.14 -7.31 -55.17
C PRO A 13 -14.42 -7.06 -54.36
N GLU A 14 -15.11 -6.04 -54.81
CA GLU A 14 -16.47 -5.63 -54.47
C GLU A 14 -17.44 -6.82 -54.59
N THR A 15 -18.06 -7.21 -53.48
CA THR A 15 -19.25 -8.08 -53.50
C THR A 15 -20.43 -7.26 -53.02
N ALA A 16 -21.29 -6.87 -53.96
CA ALA A 16 -22.58 -6.25 -53.70
C ALA A 16 -23.55 -7.27 -53.06
N PRO A 17 -24.56 -6.80 -52.30
CA PRO A 17 -25.29 -7.62 -51.34
C PRO A 17 -26.37 -8.48 -52.01
N GLY A 18 -26.32 -9.80 -51.84
CA GLY A 18 -27.42 -10.66 -52.33
C GLY A 18 -27.18 -12.17 -52.40
N ASP A 19 -25.94 -12.67 -52.33
CA ASP A 19 -25.69 -14.11 -52.51
C ASP A 19 -25.72 -14.89 -51.19
N LEU A 20 -26.94 -15.21 -50.74
CA LEU A 20 -27.18 -16.14 -49.61
C LEU A 20 -26.58 -17.54 -49.84
N ALA A 21 -26.38 -17.94 -51.10
CA ALA A 21 -25.80 -19.23 -51.46
C ALA A 21 -24.31 -19.34 -51.10
N ALA A 22 -23.55 -18.25 -51.18
CA ALA A 22 -22.13 -18.24 -50.83
C ALA A 22 -21.93 -18.33 -49.30
N LEU A 23 -22.82 -17.73 -48.52
CA LEU A 23 -22.79 -17.80 -47.06
C LEU A 23 -23.16 -19.21 -46.54
N GLU A 24 -24.13 -19.89 -47.14
CA GLU A 24 -24.45 -21.28 -46.74
C GLU A 24 -23.30 -22.26 -47.00
N GLN A 25 -22.53 -22.04 -48.06
CA GLN A 25 -21.41 -22.92 -48.41
C GLN A 25 -20.23 -22.73 -47.45
N THR A 26 -19.93 -21.48 -47.08
CA THR A 26 -18.92 -21.18 -46.05
C THR A 26 -19.31 -21.67 -44.65
N LEU A 27 -20.60 -21.67 -44.30
CA LEU A 27 -21.07 -22.18 -43.02
C LEU A 27 -21.00 -23.71 -42.95
N LYS A 28 -21.33 -24.42 -44.04
CA LYS A 28 -21.21 -25.89 -44.13
C LYS A 28 -19.75 -26.35 -44.04
N ASP A 29 -18.82 -25.62 -44.67
CA ASP A 29 -17.39 -25.91 -44.59
C ASP A 29 -16.79 -25.59 -43.21
N ALA A 30 -17.30 -24.58 -42.49
CA ALA A 30 -16.89 -24.27 -41.12
C ALA A 30 -17.40 -25.26 -40.05
N THR A 31 -18.47 -26.00 -40.32
CA THR A 31 -18.99 -27.07 -39.43
C THR A 31 -18.31 -28.43 -39.58
N LYS A 32 -17.34 -28.57 -40.50
CA LYS A 32 -16.60 -29.83 -40.67
C LYS A 32 -15.46 -29.91 -39.65
N LYS A 33 -15.77 -30.56 -38.52
CA LYS A 33 -14.85 -31.02 -37.47
C LYS A 33 -13.51 -31.50 -38.08
N PRO A 34 -12.34 -31.00 -37.64
CA PRO A 34 -11.07 -31.52 -38.14
C PRO A 34 -10.92 -33.01 -37.78
N PRO A 35 -10.37 -33.82 -38.69
CA PRO A 35 -10.23 -35.26 -38.49
C PRO A 35 -9.27 -35.57 -37.33
N VAL A 36 -9.70 -36.52 -36.50
CA VAL A 36 -8.88 -37.22 -35.52
C VAL A 36 -7.77 -37.95 -36.30
N ALA A 37 -6.54 -37.46 -36.18
CA ALA A 37 -5.37 -38.18 -36.63
C ALA A 37 -4.96 -39.17 -35.53
N ASP A 38 -5.49 -40.40 -35.62
CA ASP A 38 -4.82 -41.57 -35.06
C ASP A 38 -3.67 -41.93 -36.01
N ASP A 39 -2.43 -41.57 -35.67
CA ASP A 39 -1.25 -42.25 -36.22
C ASP A 39 -0.18 -42.46 -35.15
N LYS A 40 -0.26 -43.65 -34.54
CA LYS A 40 0.83 -44.53 -34.10
C LYS A 40 2.06 -43.84 -33.49
N SER A 41 2.02 -43.68 -32.18
CA SER A 41 3.21 -43.68 -31.34
C SER A 41 3.95 -45.03 -31.43
N LYS A 42 5.02 -45.10 -32.22
CA LYS A 42 6.19 -45.94 -31.90
C LYS A 42 7.30 -45.01 -31.43
N THR A 43 7.44 -44.88 -30.12
CA THR A 43 8.63 -44.31 -29.48
C THR A 43 9.74 -45.37 -29.42
N PRO A 44 10.97 -45.08 -29.89
CA PRO A 44 12.17 -45.65 -29.29
C PRO A 44 12.38 -44.96 -27.92
N PRO A 45 12.89 -45.67 -26.89
CA PRO A 45 12.97 -45.14 -25.54
C PRO A 45 14.11 -44.14 -25.40
N GLY A 46 13.83 -42.97 -24.81
CA GLY A 46 14.85 -42.07 -24.25
C GLY A 46 14.88 -40.64 -24.79
N THR A 47 13.83 -39.84 -24.56
CA THR A 47 13.95 -38.37 -24.61
C THR A 47 12.99 -37.75 -23.59
N PRO A 48 13.47 -36.86 -22.69
CA PRO A 48 12.63 -36.27 -21.64
C PRO A 48 11.51 -35.38 -22.22
N PRO A 49 10.36 -35.27 -21.54
CA PRO A 49 9.17 -34.60 -22.09
C PRO A 49 9.41 -33.10 -22.29
N SER A 50 9.16 -32.62 -23.51
CA SER A 50 9.21 -31.20 -23.86
C SER A 50 8.03 -30.45 -23.25
N LYS A 51 8.32 -29.29 -22.66
CA LYS A 51 7.37 -28.41 -21.97
C LYS A 51 6.25 -27.91 -22.90
N PRO A 52 4.97 -28.00 -22.52
CA PRO A 52 3.87 -27.40 -23.26
C PRO A 52 3.84 -25.86 -23.13
N GLU A 53 3.44 -25.18 -24.21
CA GLU A 53 3.59 -23.72 -24.41
C GLU A 53 2.77 -22.84 -23.44
N TYR A 54 1.66 -23.36 -22.91
CA TYR A 54 0.74 -22.60 -22.07
C TYR A 54 1.17 -22.51 -20.58
N ILE A 55 2.21 -23.23 -20.19
CA ILE A 55 2.76 -23.22 -18.82
C ILE A 55 3.97 -22.28 -18.80
N GLN A 56 4.03 -21.32 -17.88
CA GLN A 56 5.22 -20.46 -17.79
C GLN A 56 6.41 -21.23 -17.23
N ASP A 57 7.63 -20.92 -17.69
CA ASP A 57 8.89 -21.59 -17.26
C ASP A 57 9.06 -21.64 -15.74
N LYS A 58 8.58 -20.61 -15.04
CA LYS A 58 8.67 -20.49 -13.58
C LYS A 58 7.80 -21.50 -12.82
N PHE A 59 6.79 -22.06 -13.47
CA PHE A 59 5.85 -23.00 -12.85
C PHE A 59 6.05 -24.44 -13.31
N TRP A 60 7.00 -24.70 -14.21
CA TRP A 60 7.29 -26.05 -14.70
C TRP A 60 7.95 -26.91 -13.63
N THR A 61 7.29 -28.01 -13.25
CA THR A 61 7.80 -29.03 -12.32
C THR A 61 8.06 -30.38 -12.98
N GLY A 62 8.03 -30.45 -14.32
CA GLY A 62 8.20 -31.70 -15.07
C GLY A 62 6.90 -32.46 -15.33
N ASP A 63 5.90 -32.29 -14.46
CA ASP A 63 4.53 -32.78 -14.65
C ASP A 63 3.57 -31.65 -15.06
N GLU A 64 2.82 -31.87 -16.13
CA GLU A 64 1.89 -30.90 -16.72
C GLU A 64 0.77 -30.51 -15.76
N ALA A 65 0.18 -31.49 -15.05
CA ALA A 65 -0.91 -31.27 -14.10
C ALA A 65 -0.48 -30.48 -12.85
N GLU A 66 0.71 -30.74 -12.32
CA GLU A 66 1.23 -30.01 -11.16
C GLU A 66 1.64 -28.58 -11.52
N SER A 67 2.24 -28.42 -12.69
CA SER A 67 2.65 -27.10 -13.20
C SER A 67 1.44 -26.21 -13.47
N LEU A 68 0.35 -26.77 -14.02
CA LEU A 68 -0.92 -26.09 -14.20
C LEU A 68 -1.57 -25.67 -12.87
N ARG A 69 -1.57 -26.55 -11.87
CA ARG A 69 -2.09 -26.23 -10.53
C ARG A 69 -1.31 -25.11 -9.87
N LYS A 70 0.02 -25.15 -9.95
CA LYS A 70 0.89 -24.12 -9.40
C LYS A 70 0.71 -22.76 -10.08
N GLN A 71 0.51 -22.77 -11.41
CA GLN A 71 0.18 -21.56 -12.16
C GLN A 71 -1.21 -21.03 -11.76
N ALA A 72 -2.23 -21.88 -11.66
CA ALA A 72 -3.56 -21.48 -11.22
C ALA A 72 -3.58 -20.94 -9.77
N GLU A 73 -2.82 -21.55 -8.86
CA GLU A 73 -2.65 -21.08 -7.48
C GLU A 73 -1.91 -19.73 -7.43
N ALA A 74 -0.91 -19.52 -8.28
CA ALA A 74 -0.24 -18.23 -8.42
C ALA A 74 -1.20 -17.13 -8.90
N TYR A 75 -2.07 -17.41 -9.88
CA TYR A 75 -3.09 -16.45 -10.33
C TYR A 75 -4.16 -16.20 -9.26
N SER A 76 -4.61 -17.23 -8.55
CA SER A 76 -5.59 -17.12 -7.47
C SER A 76 -5.04 -16.34 -6.26
N SER A 77 -3.80 -16.59 -5.88
CA SER A 77 -3.12 -15.85 -4.80
C SER A 77 -2.85 -14.39 -5.21
N LEU A 78 -2.54 -14.13 -6.48
CA LEU A 78 -2.43 -12.78 -7.01
C LEU A 78 -3.79 -12.05 -6.98
N GLN A 79 -4.86 -12.70 -7.43
CA GLN A 79 -6.22 -12.14 -7.38
C GLN A 79 -6.64 -11.86 -5.93
N SER A 80 -6.33 -12.76 -5.01
CA SER A 80 -6.60 -12.58 -3.58
C SER A 80 -5.78 -11.42 -2.99
N ALA A 81 -4.52 -11.25 -3.39
CA ALA A 81 -3.68 -10.14 -2.99
C ALA A 81 -4.23 -8.81 -3.53
N TYR A 82 -4.70 -8.76 -4.77
CA TYR A 82 -5.39 -7.59 -5.34
C TYR A 82 -6.68 -7.25 -4.57
N GLY A 83 -7.47 -8.25 -4.19
CA GLY A 83 -8.67 -8.03 -3.37
C GLY A 83 -8.34 -7.41 -2.00
N ARG A 84 -7.26 -7.86 -1.34
CA ARG A 84 -6.78 -7.28 -0.07
C ARG A 84 -6.28 -5.85 -0.28
N MET A 85 -5.45 -5.61 -1.29
CA MET A 85 -4.96 -4.26 -1.64
C MET A 85 -6.09 -3.29 -1.98
N ALA A 86 -7.17 -3.76 -2.63
CA ALA A 86 -8.34 -2.94 -2.90
C ALA A 86 -9.08 -2.53 -1.61
N ASN A 87 -9.21 -3.45 -0.65
CA ASN A 87 -9.76 -3.15 0.67
C ASN A 87 -8.87 -2.17 1.43
N ASP A 88 -7.55 -2.35 1.38
CA ASP A 88 -6.58 -1.45 2.00
C ASP A 88 -6.60 -0.07 1.37
N LEU A 89 -6.77 0.03 0.04
CA LEU A 89 -6.95 1.33 -0.64
C LEU A 89 -8.27 2.00 -0.23
N GLY A 90 -9.33 1.20 -0.03
CA GLY A 90 -10.61 1.69 0.47
C GLY A 90 -10.53 2.22 1.91
N THR A 91 -9.78 1.55 2.79
CA THR A 91 -9.54 2.03 4.16
C THR A 91 -8.64 3.26 4.16
N GLN A 92 -7.58 3.29 3.33
CA GLN A 92 -6.73 4.47 3.15
C GLN A 92 -7.54 5.68 2.68
N ARG A 93 -8.40 5.53 1.66
CA ARG A 93 -9.29 6.61 1.21
C ARG A 93 -10.18 7.14 2.33
N LYS A 94 -10.80 6.25 3.12
CA LYS A 94 -11.61 6.66 4.27
C LYS A 94 -10.79 7.39 5.33
N LEU A 95 -9.57 6.94 5.61
CA LEU A 95 -8.67 7.61 6.56
C LEU A 95 -8.23 8.97 6.02
N THR A 96 -7.93 9.09 4.73
CA THR A 96 -7.61 10.37 4.08
C THR A 96 -8.81 11.32 4.10
N ASP A 97 -10.01 10.82 3.82
CA ASP A 97 -11.24 11.62 3.89
C ASP A 97 -11.53 12.05 5.34
N GLN A 98 -11.25 11.21 6.33
CA GLN A 98 -11.34 11.56 7.75
C GLN A 98 -10.32 12.63 8.14
N ILE A 99 -9.08 12.53 7.68
CA ILE A 99 -8.05 13.55 7.92
C ILE A 99 -8.45 14.86 7.24
N LEU A 100 -8.91 14.83 5.98
CA LEU A 100 -9.35 16.02 5.27
C LEU A 100 -10.60 16.64 5.91
N ALA A 101 -11.51 15.83 6.46
CA ALA A 101 -12.65 16.32 7.23
C ALA A 101 -12.23 16.94 8.57
N LEU A 102 -11.21 16.39 9.23
CA LEU A 102 -10.64 16.94 10.45
C LEU A 102 -9.93 18.26 10.17
N ASP A 103 -9.18 18.33 9.07
CA ASP A 103 -8.46 19.53 8.60
C ASP A 103 -9.42 20.64 8.16
N LYS A 104 -10.53 20.29 7.51
CA LYS A 104 -11.63 21.24 7.24
C LYS A 104 -12.27 21.75 8.54
N ARG A 105 -12.45 20.88 9.53
CA ARG A 105 -12.98 21.30 10.84
C ARG A 105 -12.01 22.19 11.59
N SER A 106 -10.69 21.94 11.56
CA SER A 106 -9.70 22.83 12.16
C SER A 106 -9.63 24.17 11.43
N THR A 107 -9.67 24.17 10.11
CA THR A 107 -9.69 25.42 9.33
C THR A 107 -10.99 26.22 9.50
N ASP A 108 -12.14 25.56 9.66
CA ASP A 108 -13.41 26.23 10.03
C ASP A 108 -13.35 26.83 11.45
N LEU A 109 -12.56 26.25 12.35
CA LEU A 109 -12.28 26.81 13.68
C LEU A 109 -11.26 27.97 13.61
N GLU A 110 -10.28 27.89 12.71
CA GLU A 110 -9.26 28.94 12.46
C GLU A 110 -9.79 30.11 11.60
N GLY A 111 -10.90 29.93 10.88
CA GLY A 111 -11.57 30.95 10.07
C GLY A 111 -12.27 32.04 10.87
N THR A 112 -12.32 31.90 12.20
CA THR A 112 -12.65 33.02 13.09
C THR A 112 -11.36 33.80 13.33
N PRO A 113 -11.24 35.06 12.88
CA PRO A 113 -9.99 35.80 12.99
C PRO A 113 -9.54 35.80 14.45
N ALA A 114 -8.30 35.36 14.66
CA ALA A 114 -7.59 35.35 15.93
C ALA A 114 -8.05 36.52 16.79
N ALA A 115 -8.89 36.21 17.78
CA ALA A 115 -9.28 37.17 18.78
C ALA A 115 -7.97 37.67 19.40
N VAL A 116 -7.72 38.96 19.18
CA VAL A 116 -6.76 39.80 19.88
C VAL A 116 -6.57 39.23 21.29
N LYS A 117 -5.33 39.13 21.76
CA LYS A 117 -4.96 38.84 23.15
C LYS A 117 -5.62 39.86 24.08
N THR A 118 -6.92 39.77 24.28
CA THR A 118 -7.69 40.55 25.22
C THR A 118 -7.71 39.70 26.47
N VAL A 119 -6.97 40.16 27.47
CA VAL A 119 -7.23 39.78 28.86
C VAL A 119 -8.75 39.80 29.03
N PRO A 120 -9.41 38.69 29.41
CA PRO A 120 -10.85 38.63 29.47
C PRO A 120 -11.35 39.75 30.40
N LYS A 121 -12.03 40.75 29.83
CA LYS A 121 -12.55 41.88 30.59
C LYS A 121 -13.93 41.48 31.10
N VAL A 122 -14.04 41.27 32.40
CA VAL A 122 -15.34 41.07 33.05
C VAL A 122 -16.05 42.43 33.12
N ASN A 123 -17.27 42.50 32.60
CA ASN A 123 -18.10 43.70 32.75
C ASN A 123 -18.58 43.79 34.20
N ALA A 124 -18.28 44.90 34.88
CA ALA A 124 -18.63 45.10 36.29
C ALA A 124 -20.15 45.04 36.56
N ARG A 125 -21.00 45.30 35.55
CA ARG A 125 -22.46 45.18 35.68
C ARG A 125 -22.93 43.73 35.69
N ASP A 126 -22.43 42.92 34.77
CA ASP A 126 -22.81 41.51 34.68
C ASP A 126 -22.36 40.72 35.92
N LEU A 127 -21.23 41.12 36.53
CA LEU A 127 -20.74 40.52 37.79
C LEU A 127 -21.68 40.79 38.96
N VAL A 128 -22.38 41.93 38.96
CA VAL A 128 -23.35 42.29 40.02
C VAL A 128 -24.70 41.61 39.77
N ASP A 129 -25.16 41.58 38.52
CA ASP A 129 -26.46 41.01 38.16
C ASP A 129 -26.44 39.48 38.17
N ARG A 130 -25.34 38.85 37.72
CA ARG A 130 -25.16 37.39 37.63
C ARG A 130 -23.71 36.98 37.93
N PRO A 131 -23.30 36.97 39.21
CA PRO A 131 -21.91 36.70 39.59
C PRO A 131 -21.43 35.30 39.21
N THR A 132 -22.27 34.27 39.30
CA THR A 132 -21.84 32.89 39.01
C THR A 132 -21.65 32.63 37.52
N GLU A 133 -22.59 33.06 36.68
CA GLU A 133 -22.53 32.87 35.23
C GLU A 133 -21.35 33.63 34.59
N THR A 134 -21.08 34.84 35.07
CA THR A 134 -19.96 35.65 34.58
C THR A 134 -18.60 35.06 34.95
N LEU A 135 -18.47 34.52 36.17
CA LEU A 135 -17.28 33.81 36.60
C LEU A 135 -17.08 32.52 35.78
N ASP A 136 -18.13 31.73 35.56
CA ASP A 136 -18.05 30.51 34.76
C ASP A 136 -17.64 30.79 33.30
N ALA A 137 -18.20 31.84 32.69
CA ALA A 137 -17.82 32.27 31.35
C ALA A 137 -16.37 32.74 31.29
N TYR A 138 -15.92 33.49 32.30
CA TYR A 138 -14.52 33.92 32.43
C TYR A 138 -13.56 32.73 32.56
N TRP A 139 -13.91 31.73 33.39
CA TRP A 139 -13.11 30.53 33.57
C TRP A 139 -13.01 29.72 32.28
N LYS A 140 -14.12 29.51 31.57
CA LYS A 140 -14.14 28.84 30.27
C LYS A 140 -13.27 29.56 29.25
N GLN A 141 -13.40 30.87 29.12
CA GLN A 141 -12.59 31.66 28.18
C GLN A 141 -11.09 31.57 28.51
N ARG A 142 -10.72 31.54 29.80
CA ARG A 142 -9.32 31.35 30.22
C ARG A 142 -8.84 29.93 29.92
N GLU A 143 -9.67 28.92 30.13
CA GLU A 143 -9.36 27.53 29.79
C GLU A 143 -9.15 27.38 28.28
N ASP A 144 -10.03 27.95 27.47
CA ASP A 144 -9.93 27.91 26.01
C ASP A 144 -8.67 28.64 25.51
N ALA A 145 -8.34 29.79 26.09
CA ALA A 145 -7.11 30.51 25.78
C ALA A 145 -5.85 29.69 26.19
N LEU A 146 -5.89 29.03 27.34
CA LEU A 146 -4.80 28.15 27.78
C LEU A 146 -4.67 26.93 26.87
N ARG A 147 -5.79 26.31 26.49
CA ARG A 147 -5.82 25.17 25.56
C ARG A 147 -5.24 25.58 24.21
N ALA A 148 -5.68 26.70 23.65
CA ALA A 148 -5.13 27.24 22.40
C ALA A 148 -3.63 27.53 22.49
N GLU A 149 -3.13 28.04 23.63
CA GLU A 149 -1.70 28.23 23.83
C GLU A 149 -0.94 26.89 23.89
N MET A 150 -1.50 25.88 24.56
CA MET A 150 -0.91 24.53 24.61
C MET A 150 -0.89 23.92 23.21
N ASP A 151 -1.99 23.99 22.47
CA ASP A 151 -2.11 23.46 21.11
C ASP A 151 -1.11 24.13 20.16
N GLN A 152 -0.92 25.45 20.27
CA GLN A 152 0.11 26.17 19.51
C GLN A 152 1.53 25.71 19.85
N ARG A 153 1.81 25.47 21.14
CA ARG A 153 3.12 24.96 21.57
C ARG A 153 3.36 23.54 21.09
N ASP A 154 2.34 22.69 21.11
CA ASP A 154 2.42 21.31 20.65
C ASP A 154 2.57 21.25 19.13
N ALA A 155 1.84 22.08 18.38
CA ALA A 155 2.00 22.22 16.94
C ALA A 155 3.42 22.67 16.57
N ALA A 156 3.95 23.69 17.28
CA ALA A 156 5.32 24.15 17.06
C ALA A 156 6.36 23.06 17.35
N ARG A 157 6.17 22.28 18.43
CA ARG A 157 7.03 21.14 18.74
C ARG A 157 6.95 20.06 17.66
N ALA A 158 5.74 19.71 17.23
CA ALA A 158 5.54 18.72 16.18
C ALA A 158 6.23 19.14 14.87
N THR A 159 6.14 20.42 14.49
CA THR A 159 6.86 20.93 13.30
C THR A 159 8.37 20.85 13.44
N ALA A 160 8.92 21.19 14.61
CA ALA A 160 10.35 21.13 14.86
C ALA A 160 10.88 19.69 14.89
N ASP A 161 10.11 18.76 15.44
CA ASP A 161 10.47 17.34 15.45
C ASP A 161 10.39 16.75 14.04
N ALA A 162 9.37 17.11 13.25
CA ALA A 162 9.27 16.72 11.84
C ALA A 162 10.46 17.23 11.02
N GLU A 163 10.89 18.47 11.22
CA GLU A 163 12.08 19.04 10.58
C GLU A 163 13.36 18.25 10.93
N ARG A 164 13.57 17.97 12.22
CA ARG A 164 14.74 17.18 12.68
C ARG A 164 14.76 15.79 12.06
N HIS A 165 13.61 15.12 12.05
CA HIS A 165 13.47 13.79 11.43
C HIS A 165 13.75 13.83 9.93
N PHE A 166 13.21 14.84 9.24
CA PHE A 166 13.42 15.05 7.81
C PHE A 166 14.91 15.26 7.48
N VAL A 167 15.60 16.16 8.17
CA VAL A 167 17.03 16.44 7.95
C VAL A 167 17.89 15.22 8.23
N THR A 168 17.53 14.41 9.25
CA THR A 168 18.26 13.19 9.59
C THR A 168 18.10 12.10 8.53
N LYS A 169 16.89 11.90 8.00
CA LYS A 169 16.60 10.88 6.98
C LYS A 169 17.07 11.28 5.59
N HIS A 170 16.96 12.56 5.26
CA HIS A 170 17.22 13.11 3.93
C HIS A 170 18.30 14.18 3.98
N SER A 171 19.50 13.85 4.43
CA SER A 171 20.63 14.81 4.44
C SER A 171 21.02 15.32 3.05
N ASP A 172 20.68 14.57 2.01
CA ASP A 172 20.88 14.85 0.58
C ASP A 172 19.74 15.64 -0.07
N PHE A 173 18.72 16.06 0.69
CA PHE A 173 17.51 16.69 0.12
C PHE A 173 17.83 17.93 -0.73
N ALA A 174 18.80 18.75 -0.32
CA ALA A 174 19.19 19.96 -1.03
C ALA A 174 19.71 19.65 -2.44
N THR A 175 20.45 18.56 -2.61
CA THR A 175 20.97 18.13 -3.90
C THR A 175 19.88 17.48 -4.74
N VAL A 176 19.08 16.59 -4.14
CA VAL A 176 18.04 15.83 -4.85
C VAL A 176 16.94 16.73 -5.40
N THR A 177 16.48 17.70 -4.62
CA THR A 177 15.41 18.63 -5.02
C THR A 177 15.80 19.54 -6.18
N GLN A 178 17.09 19.80 -6.38
CA GLN A 178 17.61 20.59 -7.50
C GLN A 178 17.79 19.77 -8.78
N THR A 179 17.66 18.44 -8.72
CA THR A 179 17.85 17.61 -9.92
C THR A 179 16.69 17.77 -10.91
N PRO A 180 16.98 17.85 -12.22
CA PRO A 180 15.94 17.89 -13.27
C PRO A 180 15.05 16.65 -13.25
N GLU A 181 15.60 15.51 -12.83
CA GLU A 181 14.88 14.25 -12.70
C GLU A 181 13.80 14.33 -11.60
N PHE A 182 14.12 14.88 -10.43
CA PHE A 182 13.13 15.08 -9.37
C PHE A 182 12.03 16.04 -9.82
N MET A 183 12.40 17.15 -10.47
CA MET A 183 11.42 18.11 -10.98
C MET A 183 10.49 17.47 -12.00
N SER A 184 11.02 16.77 -13.01
CA SER A 184 10.16 16.08 -14.00
C SER A 184 9.27 15.01 -13.37
N TRP A 185 9.77 14.30 -12.37
CA TRP A 185 9.00 13.32 -11.60
C TRP A 185 7.86 13.95 -10.78
N VAL A 186 8.09 15.11 -10.16
CA VAL A 186 7.03 15.87 -9.48
C VAL A 186 5.98 16.35 -10.48
N HIS A 187 6.40 16.87 -11.63
CA HIS A 187 5.50 17.37 -12.67
C HIS A 187 4.68 16.27 -13.37
N SER A 188 5.12 15.01 -13.29
CA SER A 188 4.40 13.87 -13.87
C SER A 188 3.03 13.61 -13.22
N SER A 189 2.78 14.11 -12.00
CA SER A 189 1.54 13.89 -11.28
C SER A 189 1.05 15.18 -10.60
N PRO A 190 -0.21 15.60 -10.83
CA PRO A 190 -0.80 16.75 -10.15
C PRO A 190 -0.81 16.63 -8.62
N LEU A 191 -0.89 15.40 -8.09
CA LEU A 191 -0.84 15.15 -6.65
C LEU A 191 0.55 15.47 -6.09
N ARG A 192 1.62 15.09 -6.81
CA ARG A 192 3.00 15.37 -6.40
C ARG A 192 3.32 16.86 -6.47
N GLN A 193 2.76 17.59 -7.43
CA GLN A 193 2.87 19.05 -7.49
C GLN A 193 2.24 19.72 -6.27
N ARG A 194 1.04 19.29 -5.85
CA ARG A 194 0.40 19.80 -4.63
C ARG A 194 1.21 19.46 -3.38
N ALA A 195 1.72 18.23 -3.30
CA ALA A 195 2.59 17.81 -2.19
C ALA A 195 3.89 18.63 -2.14
N ALA A 196 4.50 18.93 -3.29
CA ALA A 196 5.68 19.78 -3.38
C ALA A 196 5.39 21.23 -2.97
N ALA A 197 4.22 21.76 -3.31
CA ALA A 197 3.79 23.09 -2.85
C ALA A 197 3.62 23.14 -1.32
N LEU A 198 2.99 22.12 -0.74
CA LEU A 198 2.82 21.99 0.72
C LEU A 198 4.17 21.79 1.44
N ALA A 199 5.09 21.04 0.84
CA ALA A 199 6.45 20.92 1.34
C ALA A 199 7.15 22.29 1.35
N GLY A 200 6.94 23.11 0.31
CA GLY A 200 7.46 24.48 0.20
C GLY A 200 6.91 25.45 1.25
N THR A 201 5.72 25.20 1.82
CA THR A 201 5.16 26.00 2.91
C THR A 201 5.67 25.59 4.30
N GLY A 202 6.63 24.66 4.38
CA GLY A 202 7.22 24.20 5.65
C GLY A 202 6.58 22.93 6.23
N ASN A 203 5.78 22.19 5.44
CA ASN A 203 5.27 20.89 5.88
C ASN A 203 6.33 19.79 5.63
N PHE A 204 7.21 19.60 6.61
CA PHE A 204 8.31 18.62 6.54
C PHE A 204 7.83 17.17 6.49
N VAL A 205 6.63 16.87 6.98
CA VAL A 205 6.04 15.51 6.91
C VAL A 205 5.74 15.16 5.45
N VAL A 206 5.12 16.08 4.72
CA VAL A 206 4.84 15.89 3.29
C VAL A 206 6.14 15.86 2.48
N ALA A 207 7.13 16.65 2.87
CA ALA A 207 8.46 16.62 2.25
C ALA A 207 9.17 15.26 2.42
N ASP A 208 9.12 14.67 3.63
CA ASP A 208 9.70 13.36 3.96
C ASP A 208 9.11 12.26 3.08
N GLU A 209 7.79 12.22 2.97
CA GLU A 209 7.06 11.24 2.14
C GLU A 209 7.39 11.41 0.65
N LEU A 210 7.42 12.66 0.15
CA LEU A 210 7.70 12.94 -1.26
C LEU A 210 9.12 12.50 -1.64
N LEU A 211 10.12 12.81 -0.81
CA LEU A 211 11.50 12.38 -1.08
C LEU A 211 11.70 10.89 -0.85
N THR A 212 11.03 10.28 0.13
CA THR A 212 11.09 8.83 0.36
C THR A 212 10.54 8.06 -0.84
N GLU A 213 9.39 8.49 -1.37
CA GLU A 213 8.79 7.90 -2.57
C GLU A 213 9.69 8.06 -3.80
N TYR A 214 10.26 9.25 -4.00
CA TYR A 214 11.20 9.46 -5.11
C TYR A 214 12.41 8.53 -5.03
N LYS A 215 13.01 8.41 -3.84
CA LYS A 215 14.16 7.52 -3.61
C LYS A 215 13.80 6.05 -3.77
N ALA A 216 12.61 5.64 -3.35
CA ALA A 216 12.13 4.27 -3.53
C ALA A 216 12.04 3.91 -5.03
N ILE A 217 11.48 4.80 -5.84
CA ILE A 217 11.37 4.63 -7.29
C ILE A 217 12.76 4.65 -7.95
N LYS A 218 13.63 5.58 -7.57
CA LYS A 218 15.02 5.66 -8.09
C LYS A 218 15.85 4.43 -7.73
N GLY A 219 15.66 3.85 -6.54
CA GLY A 219 16.33 2.62 -6.11
C GLY A 219 15.80 1.35 -6.76
N GLN A 220 14.55 1.35 -7.23
CA GLN A 220 13.96 0.26 -8.00
C GLN A 220 14.25 0.35 -9.50
N ALA A 221 14.62 1.53 -10.01
CA ALA A 221 15.10 1.67 -11.37
C ALA A 221 16.45 0.91 -11.51
N PRO A 222 16.59 -0.04 -12.46
CA PRO A 222 17.85 -0.72 -12.68
C PRO A 222 18.86 0.32 -13.19
N ASN A 223 19.73 0.81 -12.31
CA ASN A 223 20.85 1.65 -12.68
C ASN A 223 22.05 0.75 -13.01
N PRO A 224 22.53 0.69 -14.27
CA PRO A 224 23.65 -0.17 -14.66
C PRO A 224 25.03 0.33 -14.17
N ALA A 225 25.11 1.36 -13.32
CA ALA A 225 26.38 2.01 -12.96
C ALA A 225 26.51 2.41 -11.47
N ALA A 226 26.04 1.60 -10.51
CA ALA A 226 26.22 1.89 -9.09
C ALA A 226 26.91 0.76 -8.31
N ASP A 227 28.20 0.97 -8.05
CA ASP A 227 28.96 0.64 -6.83
C ASP A 227 29.02 -0.84 -6.36
N PRO A 228 30.19 -1.52 -6.46
CA PRO A 228 30.37 -2.89 -5.95
C PRO A 228 30.34 -3.01 -4.42
N ASN A 229 30.19 -1.93 -3.66
CA ASN A 229 30.15 -1.96 -2.20
C ASN A 229 28.77 -1.63 -1.59
N ARG A 230 27.71 -1.54 -2.42
CA ARG A 230 26.34 -1.43 -1.91
C ARG A 230 25.83 -2.83 -1.58
N GLY A 231 26.01 -3.22 -0.31
CA GLY A 231 25.51 -4.47 0.24
C GLY A 231 24.08 -4.77 -0.23
N THR A 232 23.97 -5.83 -1.01
CA THR A 232 22.72 -6.47 -1.42
C THR A 232 22.02 -7.07 -0.19
N GLY A 233 21.38 -6.22 0.59
CA GLY A 233 20.50 -6.60 1.70
C GLY A 233 19.15 -7.14 1.21
N LYS A 234 19.18 -8.11 0.30
CA LYS A 234 18.09 -9.04 0.00
C LYS A 234 18.67 -10.13 -0.89
N THR A 235 19.45 -11.00 -0.27
CA THR A 235 19.72 -12.32 -0.83
C THR A 235 18.39 -12.97 -1.18
N ALA A 236 18.30 -13.50 -2.40
CA ALA A 236 17.25 -14.46 -2.76
C ALA A 236 17.18 -15.53 -1.65
N PRO A 237 15.97 -15.97 -1.25
CA PRO A 237 15.86 -16.96 -0.19
C PRO A 237 16.63 -18.22 -0.61
N ASP A 238 17.67 -18.53 0.17
CA ASP A 238 18.43 -19.76 0.05
C ASP A 238 17.43 -20.94 0.16
N PRO A 239 17.32 -21.84 -0.84
CA PRO A 239 16.35 -22.92 -0.82
C PRO A 239 16.48 -23.79 0.43
N ALA A 240 17.70 -23.94 0.97
CA ALA A 240 17.97 -24.67 2.21
C ALA A 240 17.39 -23.96 3.45
N ALA A 241 17.41 -22.63 3.51
CA ALA A 241 16.82 -21.85 4.60
C ALA A 241 15.29 -21.86 4.55
N THR A 242 14.70 -21.91 3.35
CA THR A 242 13.25 -22.05 3.20
C THR A 242 12.74 -23.44 3.57
N GLU A 243 13.53 -24.48 3.36
CA GLU A 243 13.17 -25.84 3.76
C GLU A 243 13.30 -26.05 5.27
N ALA A 244 14.33 -25.47 5.91
CA ALA A 244 14.45 -25.42 7.36
C ALA A 244 13.31 -24.63 8.03
N ALA A 245 12.90 -23.50 7.44
CA ALA A 245 11.75 -22.73 7.90
C ALA A 245 10.41 -23.45 7.69
N ARG A 246 10.26 -24.22 6.59
CA ARG A 246 9.09 -25.08 6.37
C ARG A 246 9.05 -26.26 7.33
N LYS A 247 10.19 -26.90 7.62
CA LYS A 247 10.26 -27.97 8.63
C LYS A 247 9.98 -27.45 10.04
N ALA A 248 10.50 -26.28 10.41
CA ALA A 248 10.18 -25.62 11.67
C ALA A 248 8.69 -25.23 11.76
N ALA A 249 8.11 -24.71 10.67
CA ALA A 249 6.68 -24.39 10.61
C ALA A 249 5.78 -25.64 10.69
N LEU A 250 6.20 -26.75 10.08
CA LEU A 250 5.48 -28.02 10.09
C LEU A 250 5.58 -28.72 11.46
N GLU A 251 6.72 -28.66 12.15
CA GLU A 251 6.83 -29.12 13.53
C GLU A 251 6.00 -28.26 14.50
N THR A 252 5.91 -26.95 14.28
CA THR A 252 5.00 -26.10 15.09
C THR A 252 3.52 -26.34 14.80
N ALA A 253 3.15 -26.87 13.62
CA ALA A 253 1.78 -27.25 13.29
C ALA A 253 1.42 -28.65 13.83
N ALA A 254 2.41 -29.55 13.98
CA ALA A 254 2.22 -30.90 14.51
C ALA A 254 2.16 -30.96 16.06
N ASN A 255 2.56 -29.88 16.76
CA ASN A 255 2.51 -29.79 18.22
C ASN A 255 1.31 -28.99 18.77
N ALA A 256 0.26 -28.79 17.97
CA ALA A 256 -1.00 -28.17 18.41
C ALA A 256 -1.90 -29.12 19.23
N GLY A 257 -1.30 -30.05 19.97
CA GLY A 257 -2.00 -31.00 20.82
C GLY A 257 -1.12 -31.40 22.00
N GLY A 258 -1.33 -30.78 23.16
CA GLY A 258 -0.87 -31.30 24.44
C GLY A 258 0.20 -30.48 25.15
N ALA A 259 -0.28 -29.75 26.17
CA ALA A 259 0.36 -29.58 27.48
C ALA A 259 1.85 -29.22 27.58
N GLY A 260 2.11 -28.01 28.10
CA GLY A 260 3.17 -27.80 29.09
C GLY A 260 4.24 -26.76 28.72
N THR A 261 4.02 -25.50 29.11
CA THR A 261 4.86 -24.72 30.04
C THR A 261 4.61 -23.20 29.92
N GLY A 262 3.82 -22.65 30.84
CA GLY A 262 3.97 -21.29 31.37
C GLY A 262 3.76 -20.05 30.49
N LYS A 263 3.48 -20.14 29.19
CA LYS A 263 3.30 -18.95 28.34
C LYS A 263 1.82 -18.65 28.10
N GLY A 264 1.40 -17.43 28.45
CA GLY A 264 0.03 -16.95 28.26
C GLY A 264 -0.44 -16.94 26.81
N PRO A 265 -1.72 -16.63 26.55
CA PRO A 265 -2.30 -16.62 25.20
C PRO A 265 -1.49 -15.72 24.23
N THR A 266 -1.39 -16.15 22.98
CA THR A 266 -0.76 -15.38 21.88
C THR A 266 -1.83 -14.54 21.19
N TYR A 267 -1.55 -13.27 20.95
CA TYR A 267 -2.49 -12.32 20.34
C TYR A 267 -2.06 -11.94 18.93
N ARG A 268 -3.02 -11.70 18.03
CA ARG A 268 -2.74 -11.14 16.70
C ARG A 268 -3.02 -9.64 16.71
N ARG A 269 -2.16 -8.85 16.07
CA ARG A 269 -2.28 -7.39 16.06
C ARG A 269 -3.59 -6.92 15.39
N ALA A 270 -4.02 -7.61 14.33
CA ALA A 270 -5.30 -7.34 13.67
C ALA A 270 -6.50 -7.56 14.61
N ASP A 271 -6.46 -8.60 15.45
CA ASP A 271 -7.56 -8.92 16.37
C ASP A 271 -7.63 -7.91 17.53
N LEU A 272 -6.49 -7.40 18.00
CA LEU A 272 -6.45 -6.33 19.00
C LEU A 272 -6.99 -5.00 18.46
N ILE A 273 -6.69 -4.67 17.20
CA ILE A 273 -7.22 -3.47 16.53
C ILE A 273 -8.74 -3.62 16.34
N LYS A 274 -9.20 -4.78 15.87
CA LYS A 274 -10.62 -5.07 15.73
C LYS A 274 -11.35 -5.00 17.08
N LEU A 275 -10.76 -5.56 18.14
CA LEU A 275 -11.31 -5.50 19.49
C LEU A 275 -11.42 -4.05 20.01
N LYS A 276 -10.42 -3.21 19.74
CA LYS A 276 -10.46 -1.77 20.07
C LYS A 276 -11.60 -1.04 19.36
N MET A 277 -11.95 -1.44 18.12
CA MET A 277 -13.02 -0.82 17.35
C MET A 277 -14.42 -1.35 17.69
N GLU A 278 -14.57 -2.66 17.86
CA GLU A 278 -15.88 -3.30 18.07
C GLU A 278 -16.31 -3.34 19.54
N LYS A 279 -15.36 -3.50 20.47
CA LYS A 279 -15.63 -3.66 21.91
C LYS A 279 -14.59 -2.89 22.75
N PRO A 280 -14.61 -1.56 22.71
CA PRO A 280 -13.64 -0.73 23.42
C PRO A 280 -13.65 -0.95 24.93
N GLN A 281 -14.78 -1.32 25.52
CA GLN A 281 -14.91 -1.62 26.94
C GLN A 281 -14.11 -2.86 27.39
N VAL A 282 -13.99 -3.88 26.54
CA VAL A 282 -13.20 -5.09 26.84
C VAL A 282 -11.72 -4.79 26.63
N TYR A 283 -11.40 -4.02 25.60
CA TYR A 283 -10.03 -3.57 25.37
C TYR A 283 -9.52 -2.67 26.49
N SER A 284 -10.37 -1.80 27.06
CA SER A 284 -9.97 -0.83 28.10
C SER A 284 -9.96 -1.40 29.52
N ASP A 285 -10.29 -2.69 29.69
CA ASP A 285 -10.21 -3.35 30.99
C ASP A 285 -8.76 -3.32 31.51
N PRO A 286 -8.49 -2.76 32.70
CA PRO A 286 -7.15 -2.67 33.27
C PRO A 286 -6.42 -4.02 33.35
N ALA A 287 -7.13 -5.11 33.64
CA ALA A 287 -6.54 -6.44 33.73
C ALA A 287 -6.12 -6.96 32.35
N PHE A 288 -6.92 -6.68 31.33
CA PHE A 288 -6.63 -7.07 29.95
C PHE A 288 -5.49 -6.25 29.36
N GLN A 289 -5.45 -4.94 29.62
CA GLN A 289 -4.34 -4.07 29.20
C GLN A 289 -3.00 -4.52 29.79
N ALA A 290 -2.96 -4.87 31.08
CA ALA A 290 -1.76 -5.41 31.71
C ALA A 290 -1.28 -6.70 31.03
N GLU A 291 -2.19 -7.59 30.64
CA GLU A 291 -1.86 -8.82 29.91
C GLU A 291 -1.35 -8.54 28.49
N ILE A 292 -1.93 -7.57 27.77
CA ILE A 292 -1.48 -7.18 26.43
C ILE A 292 -0.08 -6.57 26.48
N LEU A 293 0.21 -5.70 27.46
CA LEU A 293 1.54 -5.13 27.64
C LEU A 293 2.58 -6.22 27.94
N ARG A 294 2.23 -7.21 28.78
CA ARG A 294 3.06 -8.38 29.03
C ARG A 294 3.27 -9.21 27.75
N ALA A 295 2.22 -9.40 26.96
CA ALA A 295 2.30 -10.11 25.69
C ALA A 295 3.20 -9.39 24.67
N TYR A 296 3.20 -8.05 24.64
CA TYR A 296 4.13 -7.27 23.83
C TYR A 296 5.58 -7.44 24.30
N ALA A 297 5.83 -7.38 25.61
CA ALA A 297 7.16 -7.58 26.19
C ALA A 297 7.71 -8.99 25.92
N GLU A 298 6.84 -10.00 25.92
CA GLU A 298 7.20 -11.40 25.67
C GLU A 298 7.17 -11.79 24.18
N GLY A 299 6.89 -10.86 23.27
CA GLY A 299 6.82 -11.13 21.82
C GLY A 299 5.66 -12.06 21.41
N ARG A 300 4.64 -12.18 22.26
CA ARG A 300 3.42 -12.98 22.02
C ARG A 300 2.38 -12.25 21.17
N VAL A 301 2.64 -11.02 20.74
CA VAL A 301 1.81 -10.31 19.76
C VAL A 301 2.42 -10.47 18.37
N LYS A 302 1.69 -11.09 17.46
CA LYS A 302 2.11 -11.34 16.06
C LYS A 302 1.33 -10.50 15.07
#